data_AF-R5D432-F1
#
_entry.id   AF-R5D432-F1
#
_cell.length_a   1.000
_cell.length_b   1.000
_cell.length_c   1.000
_cell.angle_alpha   90.00
_cell.angle_beta   90.00
_cell.angle_gamma   90.00
#
_symmetry.space_group_name_H-M   'P 1'
#
loop_
_entity.id
_entity.type
_entity.pdbx_description
1 polymer ?
#
loop_
_entity_poly.entity_id
_entity_poly.type
_entity_poly.pdbx_seq_one_letter_code
_entity_poly.pdbx_strand_id
1 'polypeptide(L)'
;MESLGGKAKADKIIEAVSEAARRVYAEREKEFGLDPNGVPIMREIERVVMLRVVDEYWMDHIDAMDELKRGIGLRGYGNIKPIDAYKQEGFDMFEAMINGIREETVRRLYTIRVRKEQTIERKAVSKNQAANVGGEQVKKKPIRKAPKPGRNDPCPCGKMKPDGSRRLKYKECCGSKEK
;
A
#
# COMPACT_ATOMS: atom_id res chain seq x y z
N MET A 1 -9.50 -21.95 31.41
CA MET A 1 -10.81 -21.32 31.72
C MET A 1 -11.29 -21.63 33.14
N GLU A 2 -10.71 -22.61 33.86
CA GLU A 2 -11.09 -22.94 35.25
C GLU A 2 -10.69 -21.89 36.31
N SER A 3 -9.84 -20.91 35.99
CA SER A 3 -9.32 -19.96 36.98
C SER A 3 -10.25 -18.78 37.30
N LEU A 4 -11.31 -18.54 36.52
CA LEU A 4 -12.11 -17.31 36.66
C LEU A 4 -13.33 -17.46 37.58
N GLY A 5 -13.82 -18.68 37.85
CA GLY A 5 -14.96 -18.92 38.73
C GLY A 5 -16.28 -18.28 38.22
N GLY A 6 -17.42 -18.87 38.53
CA GLY A 6 -18.73 -18.53 37.93
C GLY A 6 -19.26 -17.10 38.15
N LYS A 7 -18.52 -16.21 38.84
CA LYS A 7 -18.84 -14.79 39.04
C LYS A 7 -17.57 -13.92 39.07
N ALA A 8 -16.75 -13.97 38.02
CA ALA A 8 -15.63 -13.04 37.88
C ALA A 8 -16.14 -11.59 37.75
N LYS A 9 -15.55 -10.66 38.52
CA LYS A 9 -15.77 -9.21 38.34
C LYS A 9 -15.26 -8.77 36.96
N ALA A 10 -15.92 -7.78 36.34
CA ALA A 10 -15.56 -7.30 35.00
C ALA A 10 -14.07 -6.95 34.86
N ASP A 11 -13.50 -6.26 35.85
CA ASP A 11 -12.08 -5.88 35.86
C ASP A 11 -11.15 -7.10 35.80
N LYS A 12 -11.49 -8.18 36.51
CA LYS A 12 -10.69 -9.42 36.49
C LYS A 12 -10.72 -10.10 35.12
N ILE A 13 -11.85 -10.01 34.41
CA ILE A 13 -11.97 -10.55 33.06
C ILE A 13 -11.12 -9.71 32.10
N ILE A 14 -11.20 -8.39 32.19
CA ILE A 14 -10.40 -7.46 31.37
C ILE A 14 -8.90 -7.71 31.59
N GLU A 15 -8.48 -7.86 32.84
CA GLU A 15 -7.09 -8.15 33.18
C GLU A 15 -6.63 -9.49 32.61
N ALA A 16 -7.40 -10.56 32.81
CA ALA A 16 -7.07 -11.89 32.31
C ALA A 16 -6.97 -11.93 30.77
N VAL A 17 -7.90 -11.28 30.07
CA VAL A 17 -7.85 -11.18 28.60
C VAL A 17 -6.67 -10.33 28.14
N SER A 18 -6.39 -9.22 28.82
CA SER A 18 -5.26 -8.34 28.51
C SER A 18 -3.92 -9.06 28.68
N GLU A 19 -3.78 -9.87 29.72
CA GLU A 19 -2.60 -10.69 29.95
C GLU A 19 -2.44 -11.76 28.87
N ALA A 20 -3.51 -12.46 28.52
CA ALA A 20 -3.51 -13.43 27.42
C ALA A 20 -3.11 -12.77 26.08
N ALA A 21 -3.62 -11.57 25.80
CA ALA A 21 -3.28 -10.80 24.60
C ALA A 21 -1.79 -10.41 24.58
N ARG A 22 -1.25 -9.89 25.69
CA ARG A 22 0.18 -9.56 25.82
C ARG A 22 1.07 -10.77 25.58
N ARG A 23 0.68 -11.95 26.09
CA ARG A 23 1.42 -13.20 25.86
C ARG A 23 1.47 -13.57 24.39
N VAL A 24 0.31 -13.60 23.72
CA VAL A 24 0.21 -13.92 22.28
C VAL A 24 1.02 -12.91 21.44
N TYR A 25 0.96 -11.64 21.80
CA TYR A 25 1.72 -10.60 21.12
C TYR A 25 3.25 -10.79 21.29
N ALA A 26 3.72 -11.13 22.50
CA ALA A 26 5.13 -11.40 22.74
C ALA A 26 5.62 -12.65 21.99
N GLU A 27 4.78 -13.67 21.83
CA GLU A 27 5.07 -14.85 21.00
C GLU A 27 5.21 -14.47 19.52
N ARG A 28 4.33 -13.60 19.00
CA ARG A 28 4.42 -13.08 17.63
C ARG A 28 5.67 -12.25 17.38
N GLU A 29 6.02 -11.38 18.31
CA GLU A 29 7.24 -10.56 18.19
C GLU A 29 8.48 -11.45 18.06
N LYS A 30 8.54 -12.56 18.81
CA LYS A 30 9.58 -13.58 18.68
C LYS A 30 9.50 -14.33 17.34
N GLU A 31 8.30 -14.64 16.86
CA GLU A 31 8.11 -15.34 15.57
C GLU A 31 8.61 -14.52 14.38
N PHE A 32 8.39 -13.20 14.40
CA PHE A 32 8.85 -12.29 13.35
C PHE A 32 10.35 -12.02 13.42
N GLY A 33 10.93 -11.95 14.61
CA GLY A 33 12.36 -11.75 14.80
C GLY A 33 12.81 -10.30 14.59
N LEU A 34 14.12 -10.13 14.35
CA LEU A 34 14.78 -8.83 14.25
C LEU A 34 15.04 -8.45 12.79
N ASP A 35 15.05 -7.14 12.53
CA ASP A 35 15.46 -6.55 11.27
C ASP A 35 17.00 -6.57 11.14
N PRO A 36 17.56 -6.17 9.98
CA PRO A 36 19.02 -6.12 9.80
C PRO A 36 19.77 -5.19 10.76
N ASN A 37 19.07 -4.28 11.44
CA ASN A 37 19.64 -3.32 12.39
C ASN A 37 19.47 -3.78 13.86
N GLY A 38 18.90 -4.96 14.10
CA GLY A 38 18.65 -5.50 15.44
C GLY A 38 17.36 -4.98 16.11
N VAL A 39 16.49 -4.28 15.38
CA VAL A 39 15.20 -3.79 15.87
C VAL A 39 14.13 -4.84 15.60
N PRO A 40 13.19 -5.12 16.52
CA PRO A 40 12.10 -6.06 16.25
C PRO A 40 11.28 -5.64 15.02
N ILE A 41 11.11 -6.55 14.05
CA ILE A 41 10.32 -6.33 12.83
C ILE A 41 8.89 -5.90 13.17
N MET A 42 8.39 -6.35 14.32
CA MET A 42 7.08 -5.98 14.85
C MET A 42 6.86 -4.46 14.95
N ARG A 43 7.91 -3.67 15.22
CA ARG A 43 7.81 -2.20 15.29
C ARG A 43 7.51 -1.57 13.93
N GLU A 44 8.08 -2.11 12.86
CA GLU A 44 7.76 -1.67 11.51
C GLU A 44 6.35 -2.09 11.12
N ILE A 45 5.94 -3.31 11.48
CA ILE A 45 4.59 -3.81 11.24
C ILE A 45 3.55 -2.90 11.92
N GLU A 46 3.76 -2.54 13.18
CA GLU A 46 2.92 -1.57 13.89
C GLU A 46 2.79 -0.25 13.18
N ARG A 47 3.92 0.33 12.79
CA ARG A 47 3.91 1.62 12.10
C ARG A 47 3.13 1.54 10.79
N VAL A 48 3.41 0.51 9.97
CA VAL A 48 2.76 0.33 8.68
C VAL A 48 1.27 0.06 8.83
N VAL A 49 0.87 -0.80 9.77
CA VAL A 49 -0.54 -1.11 10.02
C VAL A 49 -1.28 0.13 10.54
N MET A 50 -0.73 0.81 11.55
CA MET A 50 -1.35 2.00 12.12
C MET A 50 -1.51 3.11 11.08
N LEU A 51 -0.46 3.43 10.31
CA LEU A 51 -0.53 4.45 9.27
C LEU A 51 -1.58 4.12 8.20
N ARG A 52 -1.66 2.86 7.77
CA ARG A 52 -2.66 2.43 6.78
C ARG A 52 -4.09 2.55 7.31
N VAL A 53 -4.33 2.12 8.55
CA VAL A 53 -5.65 2.19 9.16
C VAL A 53 -6.07 3.63 9.39
N VAL A 54 -5.16 4.49 9.86
CA VAL A 54 -5.45 5.92 10.04
C VAL A 54 -5.79 6.58 8.72
N ASP A 55 -5.00 6.33 7.66
CA ASP A 55 -5.23 6.92 6.33
C ASP A 55 -6.59 6.51 5.76
N GLU A 56 -6.93 5.22 5.84
CA GLU A 56 -8.22 4.66 5.40
C GLU A 56 -9.41 5.32 6.12
N TYR A 57 -9.41 5.30 7.46
CA TYR A 57 -10.50 5.86 8.27
C TYR A 57 -10.60 7.38 8.17
N TRP A 58 -9.48 8.08 8.01
CA TRP A 58 -9.46 9.52 7.88
C TRP A 58 -10.06 9.97 6.54
N MET A 59 -9.71 9.31 5.44
CA MET A 59 -10.29 9.60 4.13
C MET A 59 -11.81 9.38 4.14
N ASP A 60 -12.25 8.24 4.67
CA ASP A 60 -13.68 7.94 4.82
C ASP A 60 -14.41 8.99 5.69
N HIS A 61 -13.75 9.47 6.75
CA HIS A 61 -14.30 10.51 7.62
C HIS A 61 -14.42 11.87 6.90
N ILE A 62 -13.43 12.27 6.10
CA ILE A 62 -13.50 13.51 5.32
C ILE A 62 -14.66 13.46 4.32
N ASP A 63 -14.81 12.35 3.60
CA ASP A 63 -15.91 12.17 2.64
C ASP A 63 -17.28 12.25 3.37
N ALA A 64 -17.39 11.60 4.53
CA ALA A 64 -18.59 11.62 5.33
C ALA A 64 -18.89 13.01 5.92
N MET A 65 -17.87 13.78 6.31
CA MET A 65 -18.02 15.16 6.77
C MET A 65 -18.46 16.10 5.64
N ASP A 66 -17.98 15.88 4.41
CA ASP A 66 -18.42 16.62 3.23
C ASP A 66 -19.87 16.30 2.84
N GLU A 67 -20.32 15.06 3.04
CA GLU A 67 -21.74 14.69 2.91
C GLU A 67 -22.59 15.34 4.01
N LEU A 68 -22.16 15.26 5.27
CA LEU A 68 -22.85 15.88 6.40
C LEU A 68 -23.03 17.38 6.18
N LYS A 69 -21.98 18.07 5.71
CA LYS A 69 -22.02 19.51 5.41
C LYS A 69 -23.03 19.86 4.32
N ARG A 70 -23.16 19.01 3.28
CA ARG A 70 -24.17 19.20 2.22
C ARG A 70 -25.60 18.93 2.73
N GLY A 71 -25.78 17.96 3.63
CA GLY A 71 -27.08 17.55 4.15
C GLY A 71 -27.62 18.41 5.30
N ILE A 72 -26.76 19.06 6.09
CA ILE A 72 -27.17 19.75 7.32
C ILE A 72 -28.10 20.95 7.08
N GLY A 73 -28.04 21.56 5.90
CA GLY A 73 -28.90 22.69 5.52
C GLY A 73 -30.39 22.34 5.52
N LEU A 74 -30.75 21.09 5.23
CA LEU A 74 -32.15 20.63 5.23
C LEU A 74 -32.71 20.41 6.64
N ARG A 75 -31.85 20.23 7.66
CA ARG A 75 -32.27 20.05 9.07
C ARG A 75 -32.57 21.35 9.81
N GLY A 76 -32.30 22.51 9.21
CA GLY A 76 -32.56 23.83 9.80
C GLY A 76 -34.04 24.16 10.07
N TYR A 77 -34.98 23.30 9.65
CA TYR A 77 -36.41 23.48 9.93
C TYR A 77 -36.82 23.15 11.38
N GLY A 78 -35.93 22.55 12.20
CA GLY A 78 -36.26 22.01 13.52
C GLY A 78 -35.87 22.85 14.74
N ASN A 79 -35.82 24.19 14.66
CA ASN A 79 -35.35 25.10 15.74
C ASN A 79 -33.91 24.89 16.22
N ILE A 80 -33.19 23.88 15.73
CA ILE A 80 -31.77 23.63 16.02
C ILE A 80 -30.93 24.37 14.97
N LYS A 81 -29.92 25.12 15.44
CA LYS A 81 -29.01 25.82 14.54
C LYS A 81 -28.18 24.79 13.75
N PRO A 82 -28.13 24.87 12.40
CA PRO A 82 -27.41 23.90 11.58
C PRO A 82 -25.94 23.72 11.98
N ILE A 83 -25.28 24.78 12.45
CA ILE A 83 -23.89 24.74 12.90
C ILE A 83 -23.70 23.91 14.19
N ASP A 84 -24.67 23.93 15.09
CA ASP A 84 -24.59 23.18 16.35
C ASP A 84 -24.82 21.69 16.08
N ALA A 85 -25.79 21.37 15.21
CA ALA A 85 -26.03 20.01 14.74
C ALA A 85 -24.81 19.43 13.99
N TYR A 86 -24.18 20.22 13.10
CA TYR A 86 -22.95 19.80 12.40
C TYR A 86 -21.81 19.48 13.38
N LYS A 87 -21.62 20.30 14.41
CA LYS A 87 -20.57 20.07 15.42
C LYS A 87 -20.83 18.81 16.22
N GLN A 88 -22.09 18.59 16.64
CA GLN A 88 -22.47 17.42 17.42
C GLN A 88 -22.30 16.13 16.62
N GLU A 89 -22.93 16.04 15.44
CA GLU A 89 -22.81 14.84 14.60
C GLU A 89 -21.38 14.63 14.10
N GLY A 90 -20.67 15.70 13.73
CA GLY A 90 -19.28 15.61 13.32
C GLY A 90 -18.36 15.09 14.43
N PHE A 91 -18.64 15.47 15.69
CA PHE A 91 -17.90 14.95 16.84
C PHE A 91 -18.22 13.48 17.09
N ASP A 92 -19.49 13.07 17.03
CA ASP A 92 -19.89 11.67 17.18
C ASP A 92 -19.22 10.78 16.10
N MET A 93 -19.18 11.27 14.86
CA MET A 93 -18.47 10.60 13.75
C MET A 93 -16.96 10.52 13.98
N PHE A 94 -16.36 11.57 14.55
CA PHE A 94 -14.93 11.57 14.90
C PHE A 94 -14.63 10.55 16.01
N GLU A 95 -15.43 10.47 17.07
CA GLU A 95 -15.25 9.47 18.12
C GLU A 95 -15.40 8.05 17.58
N ALA A 96 -16.40 7.82 16.72
CA ALA A 96 -16.60 6.55 16.03
C ALA A 96 -15.37 6.18 15.18
N MET A 97 -14.84 7.13 14.40
CA MET A 97 -13.63 6.93 13.60
C MET A 97 -12.43 6.54 14.48
N ILE A 98 -12.18 7.25 15.58
CA ILE A 98 -11.07 6.97 16.49
C ILE A 98 -11.21 5.57 17.12
N ASN A 99 -12.42 5.18 17.51
CA ASN A 99 -12.67 3.83 18.04
C ASN A 99 -12.46 2.75 16.97
N GLY A 100 -12.91 2.99 15.74
CA GLY A 100 -12.69 2.11 14.61
C GLY A 100 -11.20 1.92 14.29
N ILE A 101 -10.41 3.00 14.30
CA ILE A 101 -8.95 2.94 14.12
C ILE A 101 -8.31 2.05 15.19
N ARG A 102 -8.69 2.20 16.47
CA ARG A 102 -8.15 1.38 17.56
C ARG A 102 -8.47 -0.10 17.37
N GLU A 103 -9.73 -0.42 17.08
CA GLU A 103 -10.17 -1.80 16.91
C GLU A 103 -9.51 -2.46 15.69
N GLU A 104 -9.52 -1.78 14.54
CA GLU A 104 -8.96 -2.31 13.30
C GLU A 104 -7.43 -2.46 13.38
N THR A 105 -6.74 -1.53 14.06
CA THR A 105 -5.29 -1.64 14.30
C THR A 105 -4.98 -2.91 15.08
N VAL A 106 -5.68 -3.15 16.20
CA VAL A 106 -5.48 -4.37 17.00
C VAL A 106 -5.86 -5.60 16.17
N ARG A 107 -6.99 -5.59 15.48
CA ARG A 107 -7.44 -6.71 14.63
C ARG A 107 -6.40 -7.07 13.57
N ARG A 108 -5.85 -6.09 12.83
CA ARG A 108 -4.82 -6.32 11.81
C ARG A 108 -3.52 -6.83 12.43
N LEU A 109 -3.09 -6.27 13.56
CA LEU A 109 -1.87 -6.73 14.26
C LEU A 109 -1.97 -8.19 14.73
N TYR A 110 -3.16 -8.64 15.13
CA TYR A 110 -3.39 -10.01 15.58
C TYR A 110 -3.86 -10.97 14.47
N THR A 111 -4.09 -10.51 13.24
CA THR A 111 -4.45 -11.39 12.11
C THR A 111 -3.38 -11.44 11.02
N ILE A 112 -2.44 -10.49 11.00
CA ILE A 112 -1.38 -10.46 9.99
C ILE A 112 -0.55 -11.75 10.01
N ARG A 113 -0.32 -12.30 8.82
CA ARG A 113 0.59 -13.42 8.58
C ARG A 113 1.71 -12.93 7.68
N VAL A 114 2.93 -12.91 8.20
CA VAL A 114 4.11 -12.57 7.39
C VAL A 114 4.51 -13.80 6.60
N ARG A 115 4.42 -13.74 5.27
CA ARG A 115 4.97 -14.78 4.40
C ARG A 115 6.49 -14.68 4.49
N LYS A 116 7.13 -15.65 5.16
CA LYS A 116 8.60 -15.71 5.31
C LYS A 116 9.34 -15.99 3.98
N GLU A 117 8.62 -16.32 2.91
CA GLU A 117 9.21 -16.66 1.62
C GLU A 117 8.61 -15.80 0.50
N GLN A 118 9.02 -14.53 0.46
CA GLN A 118 9.21 -13.86 -0.82
C GLN A 118 10.52 -13.12 -0.69
N THR A 119 11.54 -13.61 -1.39
CA THR A 119 12.70 -12.80 -1.76
C THR A 119 12.14 -11.51 -2.36
N ILE A 120 12.11 -10.44 -1.57
CA ILE A 120 11.79 -9.12 -2.07
C ILE A 120 12.98 -8.75 -2.94
N GLU A 121 12.99 -9.21 -4.19
CA GLU A 121 13.69 -8.49 -5.23
C GLU A 121 13.07 -7.10 -5.20
N ARG A 122 13.78 -6.15 -4.60
CA ARG A 122 13.51 -4.73 -4.76
C ARG A 122 13.63 -4.46 -6.26
N LYS A 123 12.55 -4.68 -7.01
CA LYS A 123 12.34 -3.98 -8.27
C LYS A 123 12.37 -2.53 -7.87
N ALA A 124 13.47 -1.86 -8.21
CA ALA A 124 13.61 -0.43 -8.02
C ALA A 124 12.33 0.20 -8.56
N VAL A 125 11.49 0.68 -7.65
CA VAL A 125 10.32 1.47 -8.02
C VAL A 125 10.96 2.64 -8.74
N SER A 126 10.75 2.68 -10.05
CA SER A 126 11.23 3.73 -10.93
C SER A 126 11.16 5.05 -10.16
N LYS A 127 12.32 5.64 -9.86
CA LYS A 127 12.39 7.06 -9.52
C LYS A 127 11.46 7.79 -10.50
N ASN A 128 10.69 8.73 -9.98
CA ASN A 128 9.69 9.56 -10.68
C ASN A 128 8.23 9.14 -10.48
N GLN A 129 7.77 9.14 -9.22
CA GLN A 129 6.52 9.84 -8.92
C GLN A 129 6.88 11.02 -8.01
N ALA A 130 7.45 12.06 -8.63
CA ALA A 130 7.36 13.39 -8.07
C ALA A 130 5.89 13.79 -8.15
N ALA A 131 5.28 14.07 -7.01
CA ALA A 131 4.03 14.79 -6.93
C ALA A 131 4.16 16.07 -7.76
N ASN A 132 3.29 16.24 -8.76
CA ASN A 132 3.25 17.44 -9.57
C ASN A 132 2.64 18.57 -8.74
N VAL A 133 3.48 19.26 -7.98
CA VAL A 133 3.25 20.64 -7.54
C VAL A 133 4.22 21.53 -8.31
N GLY A 134 3.71 22.16 -9.37
CA GLY A 134 4.26 23.41 -9.90
C GLY A 134 5.55 23.37 -10.74
N GLY A 135 5.71 22.42 -11.66
CA GLY A 135 6.85 22.40 -12.59
C GLY A 135 6.44 22.20 -14.06
N GLU A 136 6.92 23.08 -14.93
CA GLU A 136 6.62 23.17 -16.37
C GLU A 136 6.74 21.81 -17.10
N GLN A 137 5.71 21.45 -17.88
CA GLN A 137 5.62 20.13 -18.53
C GLN A 137 6.67 19.95 -19.63
N VAL A 138 7.66 19.08 -19.37
CA VAL A 138 8.58 18.61 -20.41
C VAL A 138 7.83 17.66 -21.35
N LYS A 139 7.45 18.16 -22.54
CA LYS A 139 6.84 17.35 -23.61
C LYS A 139 7.77 16.20 -24.01
N LYS A 140 7.34 14.95 -23.77
CA LYS A 140 8.05 13.75 -24.22
C LYS A 140 8.12 13.74 -25.76
N LYS A 141 9.33 13.75 -26.32
CA LYS A 141 9.56 13.65 -27.77
C LYS A 141 9.21 12.22 -28.26
N PRO A 142 8.56 12.07 -29.43
CA PRO A 142 8.17 10.77 -29.96
C PRO A 142 9.40 9.92 -30.32
N ILE A 143 9.36 8.64 -29.95
CA ILE A 143 10.40 7.66 -30.25
C ILE A 143 10.35 7.37 -31.76
N ARG A 144 11.38 7.81 -32.50
CA ARG A 144 11.55 7.44 -33.92
C ARG A 144 12.05 5.99 -33.99
N LYS A 145 11.26 5.08 -34.57
CA LYS A 145 11.71 3.72 -34.90
C LYS A 145 12.81 3.81 -35.95
N ALA A 146 13.95 3.14 -35.72
CA ALA A 146 15.02 3.05 -36.71
C ALA A 146 14.51 2.32 -37.98
N PRO A 147 14.94 2.73 -39.19
CA PRO A 147 14.53 2.09 -40.43
C PRO A 147 15.02 0.64 -40.47
N LYS A 148 14.16 -0.27 -40.94
CA LYS A 148 14.55 -1.68 -41.16
C LYS A 148 15.66 -1.74 -42.21
N PRO A 149 16.71 -2.58 -42.02
CA PRO A 149 17.75 -2.76 -43.03
C PRO A 149 17.17 -3.22 -44.36
N GLY A 150 17.65 -2.67 -45.47
CA GLY A 150 17.28 -3.09 -46.81
C GLY A 150 17.74 -4.53 -47.09
N ARG A 151 17.07 -5.21 -48.02
CA ARG A 151 17.28 -6.64 -48.32
C ARG A 151 18.74 -7.00 -48.63
N ASN A 152 19.50 -6.08 -49.24
CA ASN A 152 20.91 -6.26 -49.59
C ASN A 152 21.90 -5.59 -48.61
N ASP A 153 21.43 -4.90 -47.57
CA ASP A 153 22.29 -4.22 -46.60
C ASP A 153 22.99 -5.21 -45.68
N PRO A 154 24.15 -4.84 -45.08
CA PRO A 154 24.81 -5.67 -44.08
C PRO A 154 23.86 -6.04 -42.94
N CYS A 155 23.77 -7.34 -42.62
CA CYS A 155 22.89 -7.82 -41.56
C CYS A 155 23.28 -7.20 -40.21
N PRO A 156 22.32 -6.64 -39.44
CA PRO A 156 22.59 -6.09 -38.11
C PRO A 156 23.04 -7.15 -37.10
N CYS A 157 22.84 -8.43 -37.42
CA CYS A 157 23.34 -9.57 -36.67
C CYS A 157 24.86 -9.77 -36.73
N GLY A 158 25.57 -9.03 -37.61
CA GLY A 158 27.03 -9.00 -37.67
C GLY A 158 27.71 -10.24 -38.27
N LYS A 159 26.98 -11.26 -38.70
CA LYS A 159 27.57 -12.50 -39.25
C LYS A 159 28.36 -12.24 -40.54
N MET A 160 29.49 -12.92 -40.71
CA MET A 160 30.32 -12.88 -41.92
C MET A 160 30.07 -14.10 -42.81
N LYS A 161 30.42 -13.99 -44.10
CA LYS A 161 30.43 -15.15 -44.99
C LYS A 161 31.40 -16.22 -44.47
N PRO A 162 31.18 -17.51 -44.78
CA PRO A 162 32.08 -18.60 -44.38
C PRO A 162 33.52 -18.41 -44.85
N ASP A 163 33.69 -17.74 -45.99
CA ASP A 163 34.97 -17.37 -46.61
C ASP A 163 35.60 -16.09 -45.99
N GLY A 164 34.99 -15.48 -44.97
CA GLY A 164 35.52 -14.30 -44.27
C GLY A 164 35.52 -12.99 -45.06
N SER A 165 35.25 -13.03 -46.37
CA SER A 165 35.42 -11.90 -47.29
C SER A 165 34.50 -10.68 -47.03
N ARG A 166 33.30 -10.84 -46.46
CA ARG A 166 32.40 -9.72 -46.12
C ARG A 166 31.30 -10.11 -45.12
N ARG A 167 30.65 -9.10 -44.50
CA ARG A 167 29.39 -9.29 -43.75
C ARG A 167 28.28 -9.84 -44.65
N LEU A 168 27.47 -10.74 -44.10
CA LEU A 168 26.30 -11.32 -44.78
C LEU A 168 25.26 -10.22 -45.04
N LYS A 169 24.64 -10.26 -46.22
CA LYS A 169 23.51 -9.37 -46.54
C LYS A 169 22.29 -9.80 -45.74
N TYR A 170 21.36 -8.89 -45.45
CA TYR A 170 20.17 -9.17 -44.64
C TYR A 170 19.38 -10.38 -45.17
N LYS A 171 19.15 -10.46 -46.49
CA LYS A 171 18.49 -11.61 -47.15
C LYS A 171 19.23 -12.94 -47.05
N GLU A 172 20.55 -12.91 -46.87
CA GLU A 172 21.40 -14.10 -46.77
C GLU A 172 21.49 -14.59 -45.32
N CYS A 173 20.91 -13.85 -44.35
CA CYS A 173 20.99 -14.16 -42.92
C CYS A 173 19.63 -14.01 -42.22
N CYS A 174 19.40 -12.94 -41.44
CA CYS A 174 18.18 -12.80 -40.63
C CYS A 174 16.90 -12.63 -41.47
N GLY A 175 17.01 -12.02 -42.65
CA GLY A 175 15.91 -11.86 -43.60
C GLY A 175 15.77 -13.02 -44.60
N SER A 176 16.46 -14.15 -44.38
CA SER A 176 16.38 -15.31 -45.30
C SER A 176 15.04 -16.05 -45.26
N LYS A 177 14.32 -15.94 -44.13
CA LYS A 177 13.01 -16.56 -43.91
C LYS A 177 11.83 -15.59 -44.07
N GLU A 178 12.12 -14.32 -44.33
CA GLU A 178 11.12 -13.30 -44.62
C GLU A 178 10.87 -13.34 -46.15
N LYS A 179 9.87 -14.12 -46.58
CA LYS A 179 9.40 -14.13 -47.98
C LYS A 179 8.38 -13.01 -48.19
#